data_AF-A0A355GYV0-F1
#
_entry.id   AF-A0A355GYV0-F1
#
_cell.length_a   1.000
_cell.length_b   1.000
_cell.length_c   1.000
_cell.angle_alpha   90.00
_cell.angle_beta   90.00
_cell.angle_gamma   90.00
#
_symmetry.space_group_name_H-M   'P 1'
#
loop_
_entity.id
_entity.type
_entity.pdbx_description
1 polymer ?
#
loop_
_entity_poly.entity_id
_entity_poly.type
_entity_poly.pdbx_seq_one_letter_code
_entity_poly.pdbx_strand_id
1 'polypeptide(L)'
;MYNKNSHKFIESQKFPINSSKTNYYSLMKYKDKKGTEIYKIIYTYTGIWTQSVNVNNNPAQKDLIFQDSIDGRLLEIMTIEIEESIIRSLNDINISVIGRGSGSIETIHGFAKYDINEFSFNVPGAILCGFLQKADLLPLE
;
A
#
# COMPACT_ATOMS: atom_id res chain seq x y z
N MET A 1 -10.16 18.22 -7.87
CA MET A 1 -9.87 17.99 -9.30
C MET A 1 -8.48 17.39 -9.42
N TYR A 2 -8.37 16.10 -9.77
CA TYR A 2 -7.09 15.48 -10.07
C TYR A 2 -6.54 16.08 -11.38
N ASN A 3 -5.37 16.70 -11.30
CA ASN A 3 -4.76 17.39 -12.42
C ASN A 3 -4.39 16.39 -13.52
N LYS A 4 -4.88 16.66 -14.73
CA LYS A 4 -4.92 15.78 -15.90
C LYS A 4 -3.58 15.73 -16.66
N ASN A 5 -2.46 15.82 -15.96
CA ASN A 5 -1.16 15.45 -16.51
C ASN A 5 -1.00 13.96 -16.23
N SER A 6 -1.53 13.12 -17.14
CA SER A 6 -1.47 11.67 -17.06
C SER A 6 -0.01 11.20 -17.02
N HIS A 7 0.58 11.16 -15.84
CA HIS A 7 1.77 10.36 -15.62
C HIS A 7 1.31 8.93 -15.86
N LYS A 8 1.75 8.30 -16.95
CA LYS A 8 1.43 6.89 -17.18
C LYS A 8 2.04 6.13 -16.01
N PHE A 9 1.23 5.28 -15.40
CA PHE A 9 1.66 4.38 -14.35
C PHE A 9 1.19 2.98 -14.69
N ILE A 10 1.96 2.00 -14.22
CA ILE A 10 1.62 0.59 -14.31
C ILE A 10 1.39 0.13 -12.88
N GLU A 11 0.18 -0.32 -12.59
CA GLU A 11 -0.15 -0.94 -11.31
C GLU A 11 -0.20 -2.47 -11.48
N SER A 12 0.35 -3.20 -10.51
CA SER A 12 0.25 -4.65 -10.43
C SER A 12 -1.17 -5.09 -10.12
N GLN A 13 -1.42 -6.39 -10.22
CA GLN A 13 -2.61 -6.95 -9.58
C GLN A 13 -2.58 -6.69 -8.07
N LYS A 14 -3.76 -6.60 -7.47
CA LYS A 14 -3.94 -6.43 -6.02
C LYS A 14 -3.78 -7.77 -5.32
N PHE A 15 -3.05 -7.77 -4.20
CA PHE A 15 -2.82 -8.93 -3.36
C PHE A 15 -3.42 -8.70 -1.98
N PRO A 16 -4.19 -9.67 -1.44
CA PRO A 16 -4.82 -9.52 -0.14
C PRO A 16 -3.77 -9.54 0.98
N ILE A 17 -3.91 -8.60 1.93
CA ILE A 17 -3.11 -8.54 3.16
C ILE A 17 -3.70 -9.45 4.23
N ASN A 18 -5.02 -9.64 4.22
CA ASN A 18 -5.75 -10.42 5.22
C ASN A 18 -6.75 -11.38 4.58
N SER A 19 -7.14 -12.40 5.35
CA SER A 19 -8.07 -13.46 4.91
C SER A 19 -9.44 -12.92 4.52
N SER A 20 -9.87 -11.78 5.10
CA SER A 20 -11.13 -11.12 4.75
C SER A 20 -11.10 -10.43 3.38
N LYS A 21 -9.92 -10.30 2.74
CA LYS A 21 -9.69 -9.65 1.44
C LYS A 21 -10.18 -8.20 1.38
N THR A 22 -10.34 -7.55 2.54
CA THR A 22 -10.75 -6.16 2.65
C THR A 22 -9.56 -5.21 2.56
N ASN A 23 -8.37 -5.71 2.86
CA ASN A 23 -7.12 -4.97 2.79
C ASN A 23 -6.22 -5.60 1.74
N TYR A 24 -5.57 -4.77 0.94
CA TYR A 24 -4.75 -5.22 -0.17
C TYR A 24 -3.55 -4.32 -0.38
N TYR A 25 -2.54 -4.86 -1.06
CA TYR A 25 -1.46 -4.07 -1.63
C TYR A 25 -1.33 -4.32 -3.13
N SER A 26 -0.75 -3.36 -3.82
CA SER A 26 -0.29 -3.45 -5.21
C SER A 26 1.01 -2.67 -5.37
N LEU A 27 1.73 -2.95 -6.44
CA LEU A 27 2.96 -2.26 -6.81
C LEU A 27 2.65 -1.31 -7.97
N MET A 28 3.15 -0.09 -7.88
CA MET A 28 3.03 0.92 -8.93
C MET A 28 4.42 1.32 -9.41
N LYS A 29 4.60 1.36 -10.73
CA LYS A 29 5.78 1.94 -11.39
C LYS A 29 5.33 3.18 -12.19
N TYR A 30 6.03 4.30 -12.05
CA TYR A 30 5.80 5.51 -12.85
C TYR A 30 7.09 6.30 -13.05
N LYS A 31 7.09 7.26 -13.99
CA LYS A 31 8.17 8.24 -14.14
C LYS A 31 7.80 9.56 -13.51
N ASP A 32 8.72 10.12 -12.73
CA ASP A 32 8.58 11.46 -12.20
C ASP A 32 8.78 12.53 -13.31
N LYS A 33 8.62 13.81 -12.95
CA LYS A 33 8.79 14.93 -13.89
C LYS A 33 10.21 15.05 -14.47
N LYS A 34 11.20 14.41 -13.85
CA LYS A 34 12.60 14.39 -14.29
C LYS A 34 12.92 13.15 -15.13
N GLY A 35 11.95 12.26 -15.32
CA GLY A 35 12.12 10.99 -16.03
C GLY A 35 12.70 9.87 -15.17
N THR A 36 12.85 10.07 -13.87
CA THR A 36 13.30 9.05 -12.91
C THR A 36 12.19 8.03 -12.69
N GLU A 37 12.52 6.75 -12.79
CA GLU A 37 11.58 5.68 -12.46
C GLU A 37 11.41 5.56 -10.95
N ILE A 38 10.16 5.60 -10.50
CA ILE A 38 9.79 5.49 -9.10
C ILE A 38 8.89 4.27 -8.91
N TYR A 39 9.16 3.51 -7.86
CA TYR A 39 8.38 2.35 -7.45
C TYR A 39 7.69 2.66 -6.13
N LYS A 40 6.37 2.42 -6.10
CA LYS A 40 5.57 2.61 -4.90
C LYS A 40 4.76 1.36 -4.58
N ILE A 41 4.68 1.00 -3.31
CA ILE A 41 3.67 0.06 -2.82
C ILE A 41 2.44 0.85 -2.47
N ILE A 42 1.34 0.61 -3.18
CA ILE A 42 0.02 1.08 -2.80
C ILE A 42 -0.50 0.06 -1.78
N TYR A 43 -0.91 0.53 -0.61
CA TYR A 43 -1.66 -0.28 0.32
C TYR A 43 -2.99 0.38 0.60
N THR A 44 -4.02 -0.45 0.75
CA THR A 44 -5.37 -0.02 1.06
C THR A 44 -5.84 -0.77 2.28
N TYR A 45 -6.24 -0.01 3.29
CA TYR A 45 -6.65 -0.56 4.57
C TYR A 45 -7.99 0.05 5.01
N THR A 46 -8.84 -0.80 5.58
CA THR A 46 -10.10 -0.41 6.21
C THR A 46 -10.00 -0.50 7.73
N GLY A 47 -10.21 0.62 8.42
CA GLY A 47 -10.30 0.70 9.88
C GLY A 47 -9.01 1.11 10.61
N ILE A 48 -8.00 1.64 9.92
CA ILE A 48 -6.75 2.14 10.54
C ILE A 48 -6.50 3.58 10.08
N TRP A 49 -6.07 4.44 11.01
CA TRP A 49 -5.37 5.68 10.68
C TRP A 49 -3.86 5.46 10.83
N THR A 50 -3.12 5.63 9.75
CA THR A 50 -1.70 5.28 9.70
C THR A 50 -0.83 6.42 10.24
N GLN A 51 -0.03 6.16 11.27
CA GLN A 51 0.89 7.14 11.86
C GLN A 51 2.28 7.06 11.24
N SER A 52 2.84 5.87 11.10
CA SER A 52 4.14 5.64 10.50
C SER A 52 4.19 4.30 9.75
N VAL A 53 5.15 4.18 8.86
CA VAL A 53 5.40 2.97 8.08
C VAL A 53 6.90 2.70 8.11
N ASN A 54 7.26 1.45 8.38
CA ASN A 54 8.62 0.95 8.30
C ASN A 54 8.71 -0.13 7.22
N VAL A 55 9.76 -0.08 6.43
CA VAL A 55 10.12 -1.10 5.44
C VAL A 55 11.42 -1.76 5.92
N ASN A 56 11.35 -3.04 6.29
CA ASN A 56 12.49 -3.79 6.85
C ASN A 56 13.23 -3.03 7.96
N ASN A 57 12.47 -2.50 8.93
CA ASN A 57 12.97 -1.69 10.05
C ASN A 57 13.58 -0.33 9.69
N ASN A 58 13.46 0.12 8.43
CA ASN A 58 13.83 1.48 8.04
C ASN A 58 12.57 2.34 7.89
N PRO A 59 12.53 3.56 8.45
CA PRO A 59 11.43 4.49 8.22
C PRO A 59 11.26 4.72 6.72
N ALA A 60 10.04 4.53 6.22
CA ALA A 60 9.75 4.70 4.80
C ALA A 60 8.93 5.97 4.57
N GLN A 61 9.21 6.66 3.47
CA GLN A 61 8.39 7.78 3.04
C GLN A 61 7.02 7.24 2.60
N LYS A 62 5.96 7.84 3.15
CA LYS A 62 4.58 7.54 2.79
C LYS A 62 3.87 8.78 2.27
N ASP A 63 3.02 8.59 1.26
CA ASP A 63 2.13 9.61 0.75
C ASP A 63 0.68 9.14 0.90
N LEU A 64 -0.17 9.99 1.47
CA LEU A 64 -1.62 9.75 1.52
C LEU A 64 -2.24 10.12 0.17
N ILE A 65 -2.88 9.14 -0.47
CA ILE A 65 -3.57 9.34 -1.74
C ILE A 65 -5.03 9.70 -1.50
N PHE A 66 -5.69 8.95 -0.62
CA PHE A 66 -7.12 9.07 -0.39
C PHE A 66 -7.51 8.56 1.00
N GLN A 67 -8.47 9.24 1.62
CA GLN A 67 -9.06 8.84 2.89
C GLN A 67 -10.57 9.08 2.81
N ASP A 68 -11.36 8.07 3.16
CA ASP A 68 -12.82 8.13 3.12
C ASP A 68 -13.46 7.28 4.22
N SER A 69 -14.75 7.49 4.47
CA SER A 69 -15.54 6.70 5.40
C SER A 69 -16.44 5.74 4.62
N ILE A 70 -16.27 4.44 4.82
CA ILE A 70 -17.09 3.38 4.21
C ILE A 70 -17.65 2.51 5.33
N ASP A 71 -18.98 2.45 5.44
CA ASP A 71 -19.70 1.63 6.43
C ASP A 71 -19.25 1.87 7.88
N GLY A 72 -19.00 3.14 8.24
CA GLY A 72 -18.52 3.53 9.57
C GLY A 72 -17.04 3.19 9.83
N ARG A 73 -16.29 2.78 8.80
CA ARG A 73 -14.85 2.50 8.85
C ARG A 73 -14.07 3.52 8.04
N LEU A 74 -12.87 3.84 8.48
CA LEU A 74 -11.95 4.66 7.70
C LEU A 74 -11.26 3.81 6.61
N LEU A 75 -11.54 4.06 5.34
CA LEU A 75 -10.74 3.58 4.23
C LEU A 75 -9.56 4.54 4.02
N GLU A 76 -8.34 4.03 4.12
CA GLU A 76 -7.12 4.78 3.82
C GLU A 76 -6.37 4.11 2.67
N ILE A 77 -6.09 4.87 1.62
CA ILE A 77 -5.23 4.48 0.49
C ILE A 77 -3.96 5.32 0.57
N MET A 78 -2.84 4.64 0.73
CA MET A 78 -1.54 5.26 0.86
C MET A 78 -0.55 4.59 -0.06
N THR A 79 0.52 5.32 -0.36
CA THR A 79 1.70 4.76 -1.03
C THR A 79 2.93 4.85 -0.15
N ILE A 80 3.81 3.88 -0.31
CA ILE A 80 5.14 3.85 0.28
C ILE A 80 6.12 3.88 -0.88
N GLU A 81 7.02 4.86 -0.89
CA GLU A 81 8.10 4.87 -1.88
C GLU A 81 9.17 3.87 -1.48
N ILE A 82 9.54 3.02 -2.43
CA ILE A 82 10.54 1.97 -2.21
C ILE A 82 11.58 2.06 -3.31
N GLU A 83 12.84 2.14 -2.90
CA GLU A 83 13.95 2.10 -3.83
C GLU A 83 14.01 0.76 -4.57
N GLU A 84 14.26 0.81 -5.87
CA GLU A 84 14.40 -0.40 -6.70
C GLU A 84 15.51 -1.35 -6.18
N SER A 85 16.57 -0.78 -5.61
CA SER A 85 17.67 -1.52 -4.97
C SER A 85 17.17 -2.45 -3.87
N ILE A 86 16.19 -2.01 -3.06
CA ILE A 86 15.58 -2.79 -1.98
C ILE A 86 14.73 -3.92 -2.57
N ILE A 87 13.99 -3.64 -3.64
CA ILE A 87 13.16 -4.63 -4.34
C ILE A 87 14.02 -5.74 -4.96
N ARG A 88 15.19 -5.39 -5.51
CA ARG A 88 16.09 -6.35 -6.17
C ARG A 88 17.04 -7.08 -5.21
N SER A 89 17.34 -6.51 -4.05
CA SER A 89 18.28 -7.10 -3.07
C SER A 89 17.62 -8.03 -2.05
N LEU A 90 16.31 -7.93 -1.87
CA LEU A 90 15.59 -8.69 -0.85
C LEU A 90 14.67 -9.74 -1.46
N ASN A 91 14.73 -10.95 -0.91
CA ASN A 91 13.83 -12.04 -1.28
C ASN A 91 12.39 -11.80 -0.80
N ASP A 92 12.18 -10.90 0.16
CA ASP A 92 10.90 -10.54 0.76
C ASP A 92 11.00 -9.12 1.33
N ILE A 93 9.93 -8.33 1.24
CA ILE A 93 9.84 -7.02 1.89
C ILE A 93 8.84 -7.09 3.04
N ASN A 94 9.32 -6.87 4.26
CA ASN A 94 8.46 -6.70 5.42
C ASN A 94 8.03 -5.23 5.54
N ILE A 95 6.73 -5.00 5.55
CA ILE A 95 6.14 -3.68 5.75
C ILE A 95 5.38 -3.72 7.08
N SER A 96 5.87 -2.94 8.02
CA SER A 96 5.23 -2.72 9.31
C SER A 96 4.56 -1.36 9.31
N VAL A 97 3.24 -1.35 9.43
CA VAL A 97 2.43 -0.16 9.46
C VAL A 97 1.96 0.05 10.89
N ILE A 98 2.47 1.12 11.50
CA ILE A 98 2.04 1.55 12.82
C ILE A 98 0.91 2.54 12.60
N GLY A 99 -0.31 2.05 12.82
CA GLY A 99 -1.50 2.87 12.81
C GLY A 99 -2.26 2.76 14.11
N ARG A 100 -3.11 3.77 14.34
CA ARG A 100 -4.13 3.74 15.39
C ARG A 100 -5.48 3.78 14.70
N GLY A 101 -6.32 2.79 14.93
CA GLY A 101 -7.68 2.78 14.42
C GLY A 101 -8.62 2.29 15.49
N SER A 102 -9.71 3.02 15.71
CA SER A 102 -10.79 2.57 16.59
C SER A 102 -12.10 2.67 15.81
N GLY A 103 -12.92 1.64 15.84
CA GLY A 103 -14.23 1.63 15.18
C GLY A 103 -15.25 0.82 15.95
N SER A 104 -16.52 0.97 15.59
CA SER A 104 -17.62 0.14 16.11
C SER A 104 -18.37 -0.47 14.94
N ILE A 105 -18.48 -1.79 14.93
CA ILE A 105 -19.34 -2.53 14.00
C ILE A 105 -20.62 -2.96 14.72
N GLU A 106 -21.75 -2.73 14.09
CA GLU A 106 -23.02 -3.30 14.54
C GLU A 106 -23.03 -4.79 14.21
N THR A 107 -23.29 -5.62 15.22
CA THR A 107 -23.42 -7.06 15.10
C THR A 107 -24.82 -7.48 15.54
N ILE A 108 -25.22 -8.72 15.25
CA ILE A 108 -26.48 -9.30 15.74
C ILE A 108 -26.61 -9.31 17.28
N HIS A 109 -25.50 -9.07 18.01
CA HIS A 109 -25.45 -8.99 19.47
C HIS A 109 -25.17 -7.57 19.99
N GLY A 110 -25.22 -6.53 19.14
CA GLY A 110 -24.94 -5.14 19.49
C GLY A 110 -23.63 -4.60 18.90
N PHE A 111 -23.16 -3.45 19.38
CA PHE A 111 -21.95 -2.79 18.86
C PHE A 111 -20.67 -3.42 19.41
N ALA A 112 -19.85 -3.98 18.53
CA ALA A 112 -18.50 -4.44 18.88
C ALA A 112 -17.48 -3.35 18.52
N LYS A 113 -16.73 -2.88 19.54
CA LYS A 113 -15.59 -1.98 19.34
C LYS A 113 -14.36 -2.79 18.97
N TYR A 114 -13.55 -2.28 18.06
CA TYR A 114 -12.25 -2.81 17.76
C TYR A 114 -11.21 -1.69 17.78
N ASP A 115 -10.05 -2.00 18.33
CA ASP A 115 -8.84 -1.18 18.23
C ASP A 115 -7.79 -1.96 17.45
N ILE A 116 -7.18 -1.31 16.45
CA ILE A 116 -6.02 -1.85 15.77
C ILE A 116 -4.83 -0.95 16.11
N ASN A 117 -3.88 -1.55 16.82
CA ASN A 117 -2.59 -0.97 17.16
C ASN A 117 -1.55 -1.84 16.46
N GLU A 118 -1.02 -1.34 15.35
CA GLU A 118 0.01 -1.99 14.53
C GLU A 118 -0.44 -3.22 13.69
N PHE A 119 0.00 -3.24 12.44
CA PHE A 119 -0.06 -4.45 11.61
C PHE A 119 1.19 -4.54 10.75
N SER A 120 1.61 -5.76 10.46
CA SER A 120 2.70 -6.04 9.54
C SER A 120 2.25 -6.99 8.45
N PHE A 121 2.73 -6.79 7.24
CA PHE A 121 2.54 -7.71 6.14
C PHE A 121 3.83 -7.91 5.37
N ASN A 122 3.98 -9.10 4.80
CA ASN A 122 5.11 -9.43 3.94
C ASN A 122 4.66 -9.34 2.48
N VAL A 123 5.46 -8.67 1.66
CA VAL A 123 5.33 -8.67 0.21
C VAL A 123 6.35 -9.65 -0.36
N PRO A 124 5.92 -10.82 -0.89
CA PRO A 124 6.81 -11.86 -1.36
C PRO A 124 7.72 -11.38 -2.51
N GLY A 125 9.02 -11.67 -2.45
CA GLY A 125 9.95 -11.23 -3.50
C GLY A 125 9.67 -11.85 -4.86
N ALA A 126 9.10 -13.05 -4.93
CA ALA A 126 8.65 -13.63 -6.20
C ALA A 126 7.59 -12.74 -6.89
N ILE A 127 6.69 -12.11 -6.12
CA ILE A 127 5.68 -11.19 -6.65
C ILE A 127 6.34 -9.89 -7.12
N LEU A 128 7.28 -9.36 -6.32
CA LEU A 128 8.05 -8.17 -6.65
C LEU A 128 8.83 -8.35 -7.96
N CYS A 129 9.60 -9.43 -8.07
CA CYS A 129 10.38 -9.75 -9.27
C CYS A 129 9.49 -9.96 -10.49
N GLY A 130 8.38 -10.70 -10.36
CA GLY A 130 7.43 -10.90 -11.46
C GLY A 130 6.78 -9.59 -11.91
N PHE A 131 6.46 -8.69 -10.97
CA PHE A 131 5.97 -7.37 -11.30
C PHE A 131 7.02 -6.53 -12.03
N LEU A 132 8.24 -6.44 -11.50
CA LEU A 132 9.33 -5.69 -12.12
C LEU A 132 9.58 -6.17 -13.56
N GLN A 133 9.71 -7.48 -13.76
CA GLN A 133 9.90 -8.06 -15.10
C GLN A 133 8.76 -7.67 -16.06
N LYS A 134 7.51 -7.71 -15.60
CA LYS A 134 6.35 -7.32 -16.42
C LYS A 134 6.31 -5.81 -16.68
N ALA A 135 6.62 -5.00 -15.68
CA ALA A 135 6.61 -3.55 -15.78
C ALA A 135 7.74 -3.02 -16.67
N ASP A 136 8.92 -3.66 -16.64
CA ASP A 136 10.06 -3.33 -17.50
C ASP A 136 9.78 -3.60 -18.99
N LEU A 137 8.85 -4.50 -19.30
CA LEU A 137 8.39 -4.76 -20.68
C LEU A 137 7.38 -3.73 -21.20
N LEU A 138 6.84 -2.90 -20.32
CA LEU A 138 5.80 -1.93 -20.67
C LEU A 138 6.40 -0.52 -20.68
N PRO A 139 6.40 0.18 -21.83
CA PRO A 139 6.96 1.52 -21.89
C PRO A 139 6.12 2.50 -21.06
N LEU A 140 6.78 3.21 -20.15
CA LEU A 140 6.26 4.42 -19.50
C LEU A 140 6.55 5.61 -20.43
N GLU A 141 5.58 5.93 -21.29
CA GLU A 141 5.58 7.12 -22.18
C GLU A 141 5.11 8.39 -21.46
#